data_AF-A0A920K630-F1
#
_entry.id   AF-A0A920K630-F1
#
_cell.length_a   1.000
_cell.length_b   1.000
_cell.length_c   1.000
_cell.angle_alpha   90.00
_cell.angle_beta   90.00
_cell.angle_gamma   90.00
#
_symmetry.space_group_name_H-M   'P 1'
#
loop_
_entity.id
_entity.type
_entity.pdbx_description
1 polymer ?
#
loop_
_entity_poly.entity_id
_entity_poly.type
_entity_poly.pdbx_seq_one_letter_code
_entity_poly.pdbx_strand_id
1 'polypeptide(L)'
;MNVAKPGFINFHIKPITKLNYLCAAVAENYYGWEDIKKHEKIIVEYVSANPTGPLHVGHARQAVLGDAISKILSRVGYDIIREFYYNDAGNQIENLGLSVWARLNGYNDSHKEFPTDGYRGGLHCRNC
;
A
#
# COMPACT_ATOMS: atom_id res chain seq x y z
N MET A 1 -10.41 22.03 35.70
CA MET A 1 -11.32 20.88 35.54
C MET A 1 -12.69 21.33 35.99
N ASN A 2 -13.74 21.00 35.24
CA ASN A 2 -15.11 21.25 35.68
C ASN A 2 -15.99 20.02 35.41
N VAL A 3 -17.07 19.90 36.16
CA VAL A 3 -18.10 18.87 35.94
C VAL A 3 -19.27 19.54 35.23
N ALA A 4 -19.67 19.01 34.08
CA ALA A 4 -20.83 19.45 33.32
C ALA A 4 -21.94 18.41 33.41
N LYS A 5 -23.19 18.84 33.61
CA LYS A 5 -24.35 17.95 33.53
C LYS A 5 -24.41 17.34 32.11
N PRO A 6 -24.74 16.05 31.96
CA PRO A 6 -25.27 15.08 32.93
C PRO A 6 -24.19 14.17 33.57
N GLY A 7 -22.93 14.61 33.68
CA GLY A 7 -21.85 13.84 34.32
C GLY A 7 -20.49 13.89 33.60
N PHE A 8 -20.30 14.78 32.63
CA PHE A 8 -19.03 14.95 31.94
C PHE A 8 -18.01 15.63 32.85
N ILE A 9 -16.75 15.19 32.77
CA ILE A 9 -15.62 15.87 33.39
C ILE A 9 -14.79 16.48 32.27
N ASN A 10 -14.74 17.81 32.18
CA ASN A 10 -13.90 18.47 31.18
C ASN A 10 -12.57 18.90 31.80
N PHE A 11 -11.50 18.59 31.08
CA PHE A 11 -10.15 19.01 31.39
C PHE A 11 -9.80 20.25 30.57
N HIS A 12 -9.26 21.26 31.23
CA HIS A 12 -8.73 22.45 30.57
C HIS A 12 -7.23 22.47 30.77
N ILE A 13 -6.48 22.40 29.66
CA ILE A 13 -5.03 22.55 29.66
C ILE A 13 -4.71 24.05 29.77
N LYS A 14 -3.83 24.43 30.70
CA LYS A 14 -3.42 25.82 30.87
C LYS A 14 -2.80 26.35 29.55
N PRO A 15 -3.06 27.59 29.14
CA PRO A 15 -2.48 28.15 27.92
C PRO A 15 -0.95 28.04 27.86
N ILE A 16 -0.28 28.30 28.99
CA ILE A 16 1.18 28.19 29.10
C ILE A 16 1.69 26.78 28.83
N THR A 17 0.94 25.76 29.26
CA THR A 17 1.29 24.36 28.98
C THR A 17 1.26 24.12 27.47
N LYS A 18 0.20 24.54 26.76
CA LYS A 18 0.11 24.38 25.30
C LYS A 18 1.28 25.05 24.57
N LEU A 19 1.64 26.27 24.99
CA LEU A 19 2.78 27.00 24.43
C LEU A 19 4.09 26.24 24.62
N ASN A 20 4.32 25.67 25.80
CA ASN A 20 5.53 24.87 26.06
C ASN A 20 5.62 23.65 25.14
N TYR A 21 4.51 22.91 24.93
CA TYR A 21 4.47 21.79 23.98
C TYR A 21 4.77 22.24 22.55
N LEU A 22 4.22 23.39 22.13
CA LEU A 22 4.47 23.95 20.79
C LEU A 22 5.94 24.36 20.61
N CYS A 23 6.52 25.05 21.59
CA CYS A 23 7.92 25.46 21.56
C CYS A 23 8.85 24.25 21.48
N ALA A 24 8.58 23.18 22.25
CA ALA A 24 9.32 21.93 22.16
C ALA A 24 9.18 21.28 20.77
N ALA A 25 7.96 21.25 20.22
CA ALA A 25 7.70 20.71 18.89
C ALA A 25 8.42 21.42 17.76
N VAL A 26 8.63 22.73 17.88
CA VAL A 26 9.37 23.53 16.89
C VAL A 26 10.89 23.39 17.08
N ALA A 27 11.35 23.21 18.31
CA ALA A 27 12.78 23.10 18.62
C ALA A 27 13.36 21.71 18.31
N GLU A 28 12.54 20.65 18.36
CA GLU A 28 12.97 19.27 18.21
C GLU A 28 12.52 18.68 16.86
N ASN A 29 13.47 18.22 16.03
CA ASN A 29 13.18 17.61 14.71
C ASN A 29 12.25 16.38 14.76
N TYR A 30 12.09 15.79 15.94
CA TYR A 30 11.47 14.49 16.15
C TYR A 30 10.50 14.47 17.32
N TYR A 31 9.96 15.64 17.64
CA TYR A 31 9.00 15.78 18.72
C TYR A 31 7.80 14.83 18.59
N GLY A 32 7.42 14.21 19.72
CA GLY A 32 6.27 13.30 19.77
C GLY A 32 6.52 11.92 19.14
N TRP A 33 7.73 11.65 18.64
CA TRP A 33 8.14 10.31 18.24
C TRP A 33 8.88 9.64 19.39
N GLU A 34 8.26 8.62 19.99
CA GLU A 34 8.94 7.75 20.94
C GLU A 34 9.57 6.58 20.19
N ASP A 35 10.85 6.31 20.49
CA ASP A 35 11.46 5.03 20.16
C ASP A 35 10.90 4.01 21.17
N ILE A 36 9.82 3.37 20.76
CA ILE A 36 9.34 2.18 21.43
C ILE A 36 10.43 1.16 21.10
N LYS A 37 11.37 0.91 22.04
CA LYS A 37 12.55 0.01 21.92
C LYS A 37 12.19 -1.47 21.69
N LYS A 38 11.21 -1.72 20.84
CA LYS A 38 10.73 -2.99 20.36
C LYS A 38 11.44 -3.21 19.04
N HIS A 39 12.64 -3.79 19.11
CA HIS A 39 13.35 -4.35 17.96
C HIS A 39 12.64 -5.61 17.40
N GLU A 40 11.30 -5.60 17.43
CA GLU A 40 10.47 -6.61 16.81
C GLU A 40 10.48 -6.36 15.30
N LYS A 41 10.65 -7.44 14.55
CA LYS A 41 10.58 -7.38 13.09
C LYS A 41 9.13 -7.48 12.65
N ILE A 42 8.69 -6.51 11.85
CA ILE A 42 7.36 -6.48 11.27
C ILE A 42 7.48 -6.54 9.75
N ILE A 43 6.73 -7.44 9.14
CA ILE A 43 6.57 -7.49 7.67
C ILE A 43 5.33 -6.70 7.29
N VAL A 44 5.49 -5.77 6.36
CA VAL A 44 4.39 -5.03 5.73
C VAL A 44 4.35 -5.43 4.26
N GLU A 45 3.34 -6.21 3.88
CA GLU A 45 3.09 -6.61 2.50
C GLU A 45 2.06 -5.69 1.84
N TYR A 46 2.35 -5.21 0.63
CA TYR A 46 1.42 -4.35 -0.12
C TYR A 46 1.66 -4.41 -1.63
N VAL A 47 0.70 -3.88 -2.41
CA VAL A 47 0.57 -3.97 -3.88
C VAL A 47 0.14 -5.35 -4.37
N SER A 48 0.90 -6.41 -4.06
CA SER A 48 0.68 -7.84 -4.38
C SER A 48 -0.19 -8.10 -5.63
N ALA A 49 0.14 -7.42 -6.72
CA ALA A 49 -0.63 -7.44 -7.95
C ALA A 49 -0.19 -8.63 -8.81
N ASN A 50 -1.15 -9.40 -9.33
CA ASN A 50 -0.83 -10.47 -10.27
C ASN A 50 -0.19 -9.88 -11.55
N PRO A 51 0.85 -10.52 -12.10
CA PRO A 51 1.58 -10.02 -13.28
C PRO A 51 0.83 -10.20 -14.61
N THR A 52 -0.49 -10.33 -14.56
CA THR A 52 -1.34 -10.57 -15.72
C THR A 52 -2.03 -9.31 -16.24
N GLY A 53 -1.64 -8.13 -15.77
CA GLY A 53 -2.17 -6.86 -16.29
C GLY A 53 -1.38 -5.63 -15.86
N PRO A 54 -1.62 -4.49 -16.52
CA PRO A 54 -0.97 -3.22 -16.18
C PRO A 54 -1.39 -2.75 -14.78
N LEU A 55 -0.48 -2.05 -14.10
CA LEU A 55 -0.82 -1.41 -12.83
C LEU A 55 -1.84 -0.30 -13.05
N HIS A 56 -2.90 -0.25 -12.24
CA HIS A 56 -3.87 0.84 -12.22
C HIS A 56 -3.83 1.62 -10.90
N VAL A 57 -4.61 2.69 -10.82
CA VAL A 57 -4.69 3.59 -9.64
C VAL A 57 -4.98 2.87 -8.31
N GLY A 58 -5.62 1.69 -8.38
CA GLY A 58 -5.86 0.85 -7.20
C GLY A 58 -4.55 0.35 -6.58
N HIS A 59 -3.60 -0.10 -7.40
CA HIS A 59 -2.27 -0.48 -6.94
C HIS A 59 -1.47 0.70 -6.40
N ALA A 60 -1.59 1.88 -7.04
CA ALA A 60 -0.94 3.10 -6.55
C ALA A 60 -1.45 3.49 -5.16
N ARG A 61 -2.76 3.39 -4.91
CA ARG A 61 -3.34 3.61 -3.58
C ARG A 61 -2.78 2.64 -2.54
N GLN A 62 -2.66 1.35 -2.87
CA GLN A 62 -2.06 0.37 -1.96
C GLN A 62 -0.58 0.67 -1.70
N ALA A 63 0.17 1.06 -2.73
CA ALA A 63 1.58 1.44 -2.61
C ALA A 63 1.77 2.60 -1.63
N VAL A 64 0.97 3.67 -1.77
CA VAL A 64 1.03 4.84 -0.89
C VAL A 64 0.66 4.46 0.55
N LEU A 65 -0.37 3.64 0.74
CA LEU A 65 -0.81 3.22 2.07
C LEU A 65 0.24 2.37 2.78
N GLY A 66 0.76 1.34 2.09
CA GLY A 66 1.76 0.43 2.65
C GLY A 66 3.07 1.15 2.98
N ASP A 67 3.52 2.05 2.10
CA ASP A 67 4.70 2.88 2.36
C ASP A 67 4.51 3.81 3.57
N ALA A 68 3.35 4.48 3.67
CA ALA A 68 3.04 5.37 4.80
C ALA A 68 3.03 4.62 6.14
N ILE A 69 2.37 3.46 6.19
CA ILE A 69 2.34 2.60 7.38
C ILE A 69 3.76 2.16 7.75
N SER A 70 4.54 1.69 6.77
CA SER A 70 5.91 1.24 6.99
C SER A 70 6.82 2.34 7.54
N LYS A 71 6.65 3.58 7.05
CA LYS A 71 7.37 4.76 7.55
C LYS A 71 6.99 5.09 8.98
N ILE A 72 5.71 5.07 9.32
CA ILE A 72 5.23 5.33 10.68
C ILE A 72 5.79 4.28 11.65
N LEU A 73 5.69 2.99 11.30
CA LEU A 73 6.17 1.90 12.15
C LEU A 73 7.69 1.92 12.34
N SER A 74 8.45 2.18 11.27
CA SER A 74 9.90 2.34 11.36
C SER A 74 10.27 3.54 12.24
N ARG A 75 9.48 4.62 12.19
CA ARG A 75 9.74 5.84 12.96
C ARG A 75 9.49 5.67 14.46
N VAL A 76 8.61 4.77 14.87
CA VAL A 76 8.34 4.46 16.29
C VAL A 76 9.22 3.34 16.86
N GLY A 77 10.21 2.84 16.10
CA GLY A 77 11.25 1.93 16.61
C GLY A 77 11.22 0.48 16.10
N TYR A 78 10.28 0.11 15.22
CA TYR A 78 10.23 -1.25 14.67
C TYR A 78 11.17 -1.47 13.48
N ASP A 79 11.68 -2.69 13.36
CA ASP A 79 12.43 -3.13 12.19
C ASP A 79 11.47 -3.59 11.09
N ILE A 80 11.28 -2.75 10.07
CA ILE A 80 10.28 -2.98 9.02
C ILE A 80 10.89 -3.63 7.79
N ILE A 81 10.34 -4.78 7.41
CA ILE A 81 10.56 -5.44 6.12
C ILE A 81 9.36 -5.12 5.23
N ARG A 82 9.62 -4.56 4.05
CA ARG A 82 8.58 -4.26 3.05
C ARG A 82 8.63 -5.35 1.99
N GLU A 83 7.52 -6.03 1.78
CA GLU A 83 7.42 -7.12 0.82
C GLU A 83 6.31 -6.82 -0.19
N PHE A 84 6.46 -7.38 -1.38
CA PHE A 84 5.38 -7.48 -2.35
C PHE A 84 5.29 -8.93 -2.82
N TYR A 85 4.12 -9.53 -2.68
CA TYR A 85 3.94 -10.90 -3.14
C TYR A 85 3.77 -10.92 -4.66
N TYR A 86 4.65 -11.65 -5.33
CA TYR A 86 4.59 -11.87 -6.76
C TYR A 86 4.07 -13.28 -7.02
N ASN A 87 2.83 -13.39 -7.51
CA ASN A 87 2.24 -14.68 -7.84
C ASN A 87 2.63 -15.11 -9.26
N ASP A 88 3.69 -15.91 -9.37
CA ASP A 88 4.23 -16.45 -10.63
C ASP A 88 3.71 -17.84 -10.99
N ALA A 89 2.76 -18.37 -10.22
CA ALA A 89 2.21 -19.70 -10.40
C ALA A 89 0.70 -19.69 -10.72
N GLY A 90 0.27 -20.67 -11.52
CA GLY A 90 -1.13 -20.97 -11.79
C GLY A 90 -1.62 -20.56 -13.18
N ASN A 91 -2.90 -20.87 -13.44
CA ASN A 91 -3.53 -20.76 -14.76
C ASN A 91 -3.40 -19.36 -15.40
N GLN A 92 -3.25 -18.32 -14.59
CA GLN A 92 -3.06 -16.95 -15.08
C GLN A 92 -1.73 -16.75 -15.83
N ILE A 93 -0.62 -17.31 -15.32
CA ILE A 93 0.70 -17.28 -15.99
C ILE A 93 0.73 -18.23 -17.18
N GLU A 94 0.15 -19.42 -17.03
CA GLU A 94 0.03 -20.39 -18.13
C GLU A 94 -0.75 -19.80 -19.31
N ASN A 95 -1.91 -19.21 -19.04
CA ASN A 95 -2.73 -18.56 -20.06
C ASN A 95 -2.00 -17.37 -20.70
N LEU A 96 -1.23 -16.60 -19.93
CA LEU A 96 -0.39 -15.53 -20.48
C LEU A 96 0.68 -16.11 -21.43
N GLY A 97 1.38 -17.17 -21.02
CA GLY A 97 2.38 -17.86 -21.84
C GLY A 97 1.80 -18.41 -23.14
N LEU A 98 0.67 -19.10 -23.07
CA LEU A 98 -0.05 -19.61 -24.25
C LEU A 98 -0.49 -18.48 -25.19
N SER A 99 -0.87 -17.33 -24.65
CA SER A 99 -1.27 -16.17 -25.45
C SER A 99 -0.10 -15.53 -26.17
N VAL A 100 1.04 -15.41 -25.49
CA VAL A 100 2.30 -14.94 -26.11
C VAL A 100 2.74 -15.90 -27.22
N TRP A 101 2.69 -17.22 -26.97
CA TRP A 101 3.00 -18.23 -27.98
C TRP A 101 2.08 -18.13 -29.20
N ALA A 102 0.77 -17.99 -28.99
CA ALA A 102 -0.19 -17.83 -30.09
C ALA A 102 0.10 -16.57 -30.92
N ARG A 103 0.43 -15.45 -30.29
CA ARG A 103 0.83 -14.20 -30.98
C ARG A 103 2.12 -14.37 -31.79
N LEU A 104 3.12 -15.08 -31.25
CA LEU A 104 4.37 -15.37 -31.97
C LEU A 104 4.13 -16.20 -33.24
N ASN A 105 3.10 -17.05 -33.25
CA ASN A 105 2.67 -17.81 -34.44
C ASN A 105 1.71 -17.04 -35.36
N GLY A 106 1.45 -15.75 -35.08
CA GLY A 106 0.60 -14.89 -35.91
C GLY A 106 -0.90 -15.05 -35.66
N TYR A 107 -1.31 -15.76 -34.59
CA TYR A 107 -2.72 -15.97 -34.28
C TYR A 107 -3.32 -14.72 -33.63
N ASN A 108 -4.42 -14.24 -34.21
CA ASN A 108 -5.23 -13.17 -33.63
C ASN A 108 -6.33 -13.74 -32.71
N ASP A 109 -7.05 -12.87 -31.99
CA ASP A 109 -8.06 -13.23 -30.99
C ASP A 109 -9.25 -14.02 -31.57
N SER A 110 -9.43 -13.98 -32.90
CA SER A 110 -10.48 -14.71 -33.61
C SER A 110 -9.99 -16.03 -34.22
N HIS A 111 -8.68 -16.32 -34.12
CA HIS A 111 -8.09 -17.54 -34.64
C HIS A 111 -8.48 -18.73 -33.75
N LYS A 112 -8.85 -19.86 -34.36
CA LYS A 112 -9.31 -21.06 -33.65
C LYS A 112 -8.27 -21.61 -32.65
N GLU A 113 -6.99 -21.40 -32.94
CA GLU A 113 -5.87 -21.84 -32.10
C GLU A 113 -5.45 -20.80 -31.05
N PHE A 114 -6.13 -19.65 -30.98
CA PHE A 114 -5.92 -18.71 -29.89
C PHE A 114 -6.54 -19.26 -28.60
N PRO A 115 -5.84 -19.25 -27.45
CA PRO A 115 -6.37 -19.83 -26.22
C PRO A 115 -7.67 -19.15 -25.77
N THR A 116 -8.70 -19.92 -25.42
CA THR A 116 -10.02 -19.41 -25.01
C THR A 116 -9.92 -18.42 -23.85
N ASP A 117 -9.15 -18.78 -22.82
CA ASP A 117 -8.85 -17.98 -21.63
C ASP A 117 -7.54 -17.19 -21.76
N GLY A 118 -7.03 -17.07 -22.99
CA GLY A 118 -5.81 -16.36 -23.29
C GLY A 118 -5.90 -14.89 -22.92
N TYR A 119 -4.79 -14.35 -22.42
CA TYR A 119 -4.60 -12.94 -22.21
C TYR A 119 -4.65 -12.17 -23.54
N ARG A 120 -5.66 -11.31 -23.70
CA ARG A 120 -5.92 -10.58 -24.95
C ARG A 120 -5.15 -9.25 -25.08
N GLY A 121 -4.46 -8.80 -24.02
CA GLY A 121 -3.64 -7.58 -24.08
C GLY A 121 -4.42 -6.27 -23.92
N GLY A 122 -5.61 -6.28 -23.32
CA GLY A 122 -6.46 -5.11 -23.20
C GLY A 122 -5.93 -4.04 -22.25
N LEU A 123 -5.13 -3.09 -22.75
CA LEU A 123 -5.42 -1.69 -22.47
C LEU A 123 -6.71 -1.37 -23.22
N HIS A 124 -7.78 -1.13 -22.48
CA HIS A 124 -9.05 -0.69 -23.05
C HIS A 124 -8.91 0.75 -23.58
N CYS A 125 -8.24 0.98 -24.71
CA CYS A 125 -8.57 2.13 -25.55
C CYS A 125 -9.23 1.62 -26.82
N ARG A 126 -10.57 1.51 -26.78
CA ARG A 126 -11.40 1.26 -27.96
C ARG A 126 -11.76 2.54 -28.71
N ASN A 127 -10.96 3.62 -28.55
CA ASN A 127 -11.04 4.88 -29.31
C ASN A 127 -9.77 5.73 -29.04
N CYS A 128 -8.62 5.14 -29.33
CA CYS A 128 -7.36 5.80 -29.66
C CYS A 128 -6.85 5.04 -30.91
#